data_AF-A0A954GJX9-F1
#
_entry.id   AF-A0A954GJX9-F1
#
_cell.length_a   1.000
_cell.length_b   1.000
_cell.length_c   1.000
_cell.angle_alpha   90.00
_cell.angle_beta   90.00
_cell.angle_gamma   90.00
#
_symmetry.space_group_name_H-M   'P 1'
#
loop_
_entity.id
_entity.type
_entity.pdbx_description
1 polymer ?
#
loop_
_entity_poly.entity_id
_entity_poly.type
_entity_poly.pdbx_seq_one_letter_code
_entity_poly.pdbx_strand_id
1 'polypeptide(L)'
;MKFVSLIAFSLFAACAFIQPLAADDYSLESVESLPKDLPKEISSALSGKGTQLVGPDGAVCDLWLVKSVVSKEGFKPDLRVKYPMPVGSLVGVLEVKDGPEFTDFRDQVILPGLYTMRYGQQPQDGNHVGTSELRDFLLALPIQDDTSSETLEDEDELQEISAEAAGSAHPAIFALLPPEKQDEKATLTHEDNHDFWILQTNAGEETPIPLRLVVIGIGEE
;
A
#
# COMPACT_ATOMS: atom_id res chain seq x y z
N MET A 1 -29.21 33.90 -69.28
CA MET A 1 -29.29 32.44 -69.56
C MET A 1 -27.88 32.00 -69.93
N LYS A 2 -27.15 31.14 -69.22
CA LYS A 2 -27.43 30.13 -68.20
C LYS A 2 -26.23 30.11 -67.23
N PHE A 3 -26.49 30.09 -65.92
CA PHE A 3 -25.48 29.73 -64.91
C PHE A 3 -25.38 28.21 -64.88
N VAL A 4 -24.16 27.66 -64.97
CA VAL A 4 -23.89 26.25 -64.68
C VAL A 4 -23.16 26.22 -63.34
N SER A 5 -23.85 25.71 -62.32
CA SER A 5 -23.35 25.55 -60.96
C SER A 5 -22.53 24.26 -60.87
N LEU A 6 -21.29 24.36 -60.39
CA LEU A 6 -20.41 23.23 -60.09
C LEU A 6 -20.60 22.88 -58.61
N ILE A 7 -21.33 21.80 -58.31
CA ILE A 7 -21.45 21.28 -56.94
C ILE A 7 -20.25 20.38 -56.69
N ALA A 8 -19.27 20.86 -55.92
CA ALA A 8 -18.19 20.05 -55.39
C ALA A 8 -18.68 19.26 -54.17
N PHE A 9 -18.81 17.95 -54.32
CA PHE A 9 -19.10 17.02 -53.23
C PHE A 9 -17.82 16.87 -52.38
N SER A 10 -17.77 17.51 -51.22
CA SER A 10 -16.68 17.30 -50.24
C SER A 10 -16.94 16.01 -49.47
N LEU A 11 -16.03 15.04 -49.65
CA LEU A 11 -16.01 13.78 -48.92
C LEU A 11 -15.48 14.07 -47.50
N PHE A 12 -16.38 14.14 -46.51
CA PHE A 12 -16.00 14.23 -45.10
C PHE A 12 -15.55 12.83 -44.63
N ALA A 13 -14.24 12.62 -44.55
CA ALA A 13 -13.68 11.43 -43.91
C ALA A 13 -13.87 11.55 -42.40
N ALA A 14 -14.79 10.76 -41.84
CA ALA A 14 -14.94 10.61 -40.40
C ALA A 14 -13.70 9.90 -39.84
N CYS A 15 -12.78 10.67 -39.24
CA CYS A 15 -11.75 10.10 -38.38
C CYS A 15 -12.45 9.54 -37.14
N ALA A 16 -12.55 8.21 -37.06
CA ALA A 16 -12.85 7.55 -35.80
C ALA A 16 -11.69 7.84 -34.85
N PHE A 17 -11.94 8.69 -33.85
CA PHE A 17 -11.05 8.81 -32.70
C PHE A 17 -11.11 7.47 -31.98
N ILE A 18 -10.05 6.67 -32.12
CA ILE A 18 -9.77 5.59 -31.18
C ILE A 18 -9.41 6.30 -29.89
N GLN A 19 -10.34 6.34 -28.93
CA GLN A 19 -9.99 6.74 -27.58
C GLN A 19 -9.03 5.67 -27.03
N PRO A 20 -7.88 6.05 -26.46
CA PRO A 20 -7.10 5.08 -25.69
C PRO A 20 -8.02 4.54 -24.59
N LEU A 21 -8.08 3.21 -24.46
CA LEU A 21 -8.47 2.59 -23.20
C LEU A 21 -7.62 3.26 -22.11
N ALA A 22 -8.24 3.71 -21.02
CA ALA A 22 -7.50 4.21 -19.87
C ALA A 22 -6.42 3.17 -19.54
N ALA A 23 -5.16 3.59 -19.58
CA ALA A 23 -4.09 2.78 -19.04
C ALA A 23 -4.34 2.71 -17.52
N ASP A 24 -4.04 1.59 -16.88
CA ASP A 24 -4.02 1.53 -15.42
C ASP A 24 -3.07 2.64 -14.93
N ASP A 25 -3.58 3.60 -14.15
CA ASP A 25 -2.82 4.77 -13.69
C ASP A 25 -1.62 4.37 -12.81
N TYR A 26 -1.66 3.15 -12.27
CA TYR A 26 -0.60 2.58 -11.46
C TYR A 26 -0.16 1.19 -11.96
N SER A 27 1.10 0.85 -11.71
CA SER A 27 1.69 -0.44 -12.06
C SER A 27 2.75 -0.89 -11.04
N LEU A 28 3.19 -2.14 -11.16
CA LEU A 28 4.23 -2.72 -10.30
C LEU A 28 5.50 -3.05 -11.07
N GLU A 29 6.64 -2.65 -10.52
CA GLU A 29 7.97 -3.08 -10.95
C GLU A 29 8.70 -3.86 -9.84
N SER A 30 9.75 -4.59 -10.21
CA SER A 30 10.57 -5.34 -9.23
C SER A 30 11.80 -4.54 -8.80
N VAL A 31 12.10 -4.57 -7.51
CA VAL A 31 13.30 -3.95 -6.93
C VAL A 31 14.23 -5.04 -6.42
N GLU A 32 15.43 -5.12 -7.00
CA GLU A 32 16.35 -6.25 -6.77
C GLU A 32 17.36 -6.01 -5.65
N SER A 33 17.25 -4.90 -4.92
CA SER A 33 18.16 -4.55 -3.82
C SER A 33 17.41 -3.89 -2.67
N LEU A 34 17.91 -4.11 -1.45
CA LEU A 34 17.48 -3.36 -0.28
C LEU A 34 18.02 -1.91 -0.30
N PRO A 35 17.33 -0.96 0.35
CA PRO A 35 17.88 0.36 0.64
C PRO A 35 19.17 0.26 1.47
N LYS A 36 20.11 1.16 1.23
CA LYS A 36 21.45 1.12 1.84
C LYS A 36 21.46 1.54 3.31
N ASP A 37 20.51 2.37 3.71
CA ASP A 37 20.50 3.03 5.02
C ASP A 37 19.58 2.32 6.03
N LEU A 38 19.29 1.04 5.81
CA LEU A 38 18.53 0.24 6.77
C LEU A 38 19.37 -0.15 7.99
N PRO A 39 18.77 -0.10 9.20
CA PRO A 39 19.33 -0.75 10.38
C PRO A 39 19.65 -2.23 10.11
N LYS A 40 20.70 -2.73 10.75
CA LYS A 40 21.19 -4.10 10.51
C LYS A 40 20.14 -5.17 10.83
N GLU A 41 19.37 -4.98 11.91
CA GLU A 41 18.33 -5.94 12.32
C GLU A 41 17.20 -5.97 11.29
N ILE A 42 16.71 -4.80 10.88
CA ILE A 42 15.69 -4.66 9.82
C ILE A 42 16.15 -5.29 8.50
N SER A 43 17.32 -4.89 7.98
CA SER A 43 17.84 -5.42 6.71
C SER A 43 18.04 -6.95 6.74
N SER A 44 18.43 -7.51 7.89
CA SER A 44 18.60 -8.95 8.07
C SER A 44 17.27 -9.70 8.06
N ALA A 45 16.14 -9.04 8.35
CA ALA A 45 14.81 -9.64 8.39
C ALA A 45 14.10 -9.69 7.02
N LEU A 46 14.55 -8.95 6.02
CA LEU A 46 13.89 -8.82 4.71
C LEU A 46 14.31 -9.91 3.71
N SER A 47 13.44 -10.22 2.74
CA SER A 47 13.67 -11.20 1.65
C SER A 47 14.59 -10.71 0.52
N GLY A 48 15.12 -9.48 0.63
CA GLY A 48 16.09 -8.89 -0.29
C GLY A 48 15.52 -8.29 -1.58
N LYS A 49 14.35 -8.75 -2.04
CA LYS A 49 13.61 -8.19 -3.19
C LYS A 49 12.39 -7.41 -2.74
N GLY A 50 12.06 -6.36 -3.47
CA GLY A 50 10.92 -5.49 -3.22
C GLY A 50 10.02 -5.33 -4.44
N THR A 51 8.90 -4.66 -4.23
CA THR A 51 7.95 -4.27 -5.26
C THR A 51 7.87 -2.75 -5.27
N GLN A 52 8.07 -2.13 -6.44
CA GLN A 52 7.89 -0.70 -6.64
C GLN A 52 6.48 -0.44 -7.16
N LEU A 53 5.77 0.50 -6.53
CA LEU A 53 4.57 1.11 -7.08
C LEU A 53 4.98 2.29 -7.98
N VAL A 54 4.55 2.26 -9.23
CA VAL A 54 4.75 3.34 -10.20
C VAL A 54 3.39 3.93 -10.52
N GLY A 55 3.24 5.24 -10.33
CA GLY A 55 2.04 6.00 -10.67
C GLY A 55 2.23 6.88 -11.91
N PRO A 56 1.26 7.78 -12.20
CA PRO A 56 1.27 8.60 -13.43
C PRO A 56 2.49 9.52 -13.54
N ASP A 57 2.97 10.01 -12.41
CA ASP A 57 4.08 10.96 -12.31
C ASP A 57 5.44 10.31 -11.96
N GLY A 58 5.50 8.98 -11.93
CA GLY A 58 6.73 8.21 -11.69
C GLY A 58 6.65 7.24 -10.51
N ALA A 59 7.81 6.84 -9.99
CA ALA A 59 7.90 5.93 -8.85
C ALA A 59 7.32 6.59 -7.59
N VAL A 60 6.40 5.91 -6.91
CA VAL A 60 5.68 6.41 -5.74
C VAL A 60 6.32 5.87 -4.46
N CYS A 61 6.40 4.55 -4.33
CA CYS A 61 7.02 3.89 -3.18
C CYS A 61 7.55 2.50 -3.54
N ASP A 62 8.49 2.02 -2.74
CA ASP A 62 9.02 0.65 -2.80
C ASP A 62 8.66 -0.10 -1.50
N LEU A 63 8.24 -1.36 -1.61
CA LEU A 63 7.91 -2.21 -0.47
C LEU A 63 8.75 -3.49 -0.46
N TRP A 64 9.44 -3.76 0.64
CA TRP A 64 10.14 -5.01 0.92
C TRP A 64 9.49 -5.72 2.09
N LEU A 65 9.26 -7.03 1.96
CA LEU A 65 8.61 -7.82 3.00
C LEU A 65 9.62 -8.66 3.77
N VAL A 66 9.27 -8.99 5.01
CA VAL A 66 10.06 -9.90 5.84
C VAL A 66 10.11 -11.30 5.23
N LYS A 67 11.25 -11.97 5.39
CA LYS A 67 11.44 -13.37 4.98
C LYS A 67 10.72 -14.37 5.89
N SER A 68 10.34 -13.95 7.09
CA SER A 68 9.57 -14.75 8.05
C SER A 68 8.61 -13.85 8.81
N VAL A 69 7.36 -14.26 8.92
CA VAL A 69 6.31 -13.49 9.60
C VAL A 69 5.98 -14.11 10.94
N VAL A 70 5.95 -13.29 11.99
CA VAL A 70 5.49 -13.71 13.31
C VAL A 70 3.98 -13.90 13.28
N SER A 71 3.52 -15.10 13.65
CA SER A 71 2.09 -15.45 13.68
C SER A 71 1.67 -16.01 15.03
N LYS A 72 0.46 -15.66 15.47
CA LYS A 72 -0.19 -16.23 16.65
C LYS A 72 -0.56 -17.69 16.38
N GLU A 73 -0.08 -18.59 17.23
CA GLU A 73 -0.43 -20.01 17.15
C GLU A 73 -1.94 -20.20 17.32
N GLY A 74 -2.54 -21.05 16.47
CA GLY A 74 -3.96 -21.38 16.55
C GLY A 74 -4.92 -20.24 16.19
N PHE A 75 -4.41 -19.17 15.56
CA PHE A 75 -5.23 -18.04 15.12
C PHE A 75 -6.43 -18.49 14.28
N LYS A 76 -7.58 -17.87 14.55
CA LYS A 76 -8.80 -18.01 13.76
C LYS A 76 -9.30 -16.60 13.44
N PRO A 77 -9.46 -16.23 12.15
CA PRO A 77 -9.99 -14.93 11.81
C PRO A 77 -11.42 -14.78 12.33
N ASP A 78 -11.75 -13.57 12.78
CA ASP A 78 -13.10 -13.19 13.17
C ASP A 78 -13.71 -12.24 12.13
N LEU A 79 -14.81 -11.56 12.47
CA LEU A 79 -15.49 -10.65 11.55
C LEU A 79 -14.66 -9.41 11.19
N ARG A 80 -13.77 -8.94 12.07
CA ARG A 80 -13.03 -7.67 11.92
C ARG A 80 -11.51 -7.84 11.91
N VAL A 81 -10.97 -8.93 12.43
CA VAL A 81 -9.54 -9.26 12.45
C VAL A 81 -9.28 -10.49 11.59
N LYS A 82 -8.47 -10.33 10.54
CA LYS A 82 -8.24 -11.32 9.49
C LYS A 82 -6.83 -11.88 9.48
N TYR A 83 -5.87 -11.16 10.07
CA TYR A 83 -4.46 -11.52 10.01
C TYR A 83 -3.97 -12.13 11.34
N PRO A 84 -3.08 -13.14 11.28
CA PRO A 84 -2.64 -13.86 12.48
C PRO A 84 -1.52 -13.14 13.24
N MET A 85 -1.08 -11.97 12.81
CA MET A 85 0.09 -11.30 13.37
C MET A 85 -0.20 -10.70 14.77
N PRO A 86 0.77 -10.72 15.69
CA PRO A 86 0.77 -9.84 16.86
C PRO A 86 0.85 -8.37 16.45
N VAL A 87 0.14 -7.50 17.19
CA VAL A 87 0.29 -6.04 17.04
C VAL A 87 1.75 -5.66 17.29
N GLY A 88 2.27 -4.76 16.48
CA GLY A 88 3.66 -4.31 16.50
C GLY A 88 4.64 -5.24 15.80
N SER A 89 4.22 -6.38 15.23
CA SER A 89 5.14 -7.24 14.48
C SER A 89 5.58 -6.58 13.17
N LEU A 90 6.89 -6.69 12.85
CA LEU A 90 7.44 -6.20 11.59
C LEU A 90 6.90 -7.02 10.42
N VAL A 91 6.35 -6.33 9.41
CA VAL A 91 5.84 -6.93 8.17
C VAL A 91 6.74 -6.61 6.98
N GLY A 92 7.38 -5.43 6.99
CA GLY A 92 8.25 -5.00 5.92
C GLY A 92 8.84 -3.62 6.12
N VAL A 93 9.41 -3.08 5.05
CA VAL A 93 9.90 -1.70 4.95
C VAL A 93 9.31 -1.07 3.71
N LEU A 94 8.84 0.16 3.87
CA LEU A 94 8.37 1.05 2.81
C LEU A 94 9.42 2.16 2.60
N GLU A 95 9.81 2.39 1.35
CA GLU A 95 10.52 3.61 0.95
C GLU A 95 9.58 4.48 0.14
N VAL A 96 9.20 5.64 0.67
CA VAL A 96 8.46 6.65 -0.09
C VAL A 96 9.46 7.42 -0.94
N LYS A 97 9.24 7.48 -2.26
CA LYS A 97 10.18 8.10 -3.19
C LYS A 97 10.00 9.62 -3.20
N ASP A 98 11.06 10.33 -3.57
CA ASP A 98 10.94 11.74 -3.95
C ASP A 98 10.12 11.86 -5.23
N GLY A 99 9.18 12.81 -5.27
CA GLY A 99 8.43 13.15 -6.48
C GLY A 99 6.93 13.26 -6.23
N PRO A 100 6.11 12.26 -6.62
CA PRO A 100 4.66 12.29 -6.40
C PRO A 100 4.31 12.43 -4.92
N GLU A 101 3.20 13.12 -4.63
CA GLU A 101 2.63 13.10 -3.29
C GLU A 101 2.13 11.69 -2.98
N PHE A 102 2.42 11.22 -1.77
CA PHE A 102 1.98 9.93 -1.27
C PHE A 102 1.24 10.13 0.05
N THR A 103 0.02 9.62 0.14
CA THR A 103 -0.81 9.72 1.33
C THR A 103 -1.08 8.33 1.90
N ASP A 104 -1.34 8.29 3.20
CA ASP A 104 -1.86 7.10 3.85
C ASP A 104 -3.38 6.94 3.61
N PHE A 105 -3.98 5.92 4.22
CA PHE A 105 -5.42 5.63 4.10
C PHE A 105 -6.33 6.69 4.74
N ARG A 106 -5.77 7.70 5.41
CA ARG A 106 -6.48 8.81 6.06
C ARG A 106 -6.20 10.16 5.38
N ASP A 107 -5.69 10.14 4.16
CA ASP A 107 -5.31 11.36 3.41
C ASP A 107 -4.21 12.17 4.12
N GLN A 108 -3.35 11.50 4.92
CA GLN A 108 -2.20 12.13 5.56
C GLN A 108 -1.00 12.00 4.65
N VAL A 109 -0.37 13.12 4.30
CA VAL A 109 0.86 13.12 3.48
C VAL A 109 1.98 12.42 4.25
N ILE A 110 2.58 11.41 3.62
CA ILE A 110 3.78 10.72 4.10
C ILE A 110 4.96 11.26 3.30
N LEU A 111 5.94 11.83 4.00
CA LEU A 111 7.11 12.42 3.35
C LEU A 111 8.02 11.35 2.72
N PRO A 112 8.84 11.71 1.72
CA PRO A 112 9.87 10.82 1.21
C PRO A 112 10.82 10.36 2.31
N GLY A 113 11.12 9.06 2.33
CA GLY A 113 11.90 8.46 3.40
C GLY A 113 11.70 6.96 3.55
N LEU A 114 12.41 6.38 4.51
CA LEU A 114 12.31 4.97 4.88
C LEU A 114 11.45 4.81 6.12
N TYR A 115 10.57 3.81 6.07
CA TYR A 115 9.64 3.48 7.14
C TYR A 115 9.62 1.97 7.35
N THR A 116 9.58 1.52 8.60
CA THR A 116 9.12 0.15 8.86
C THR A 116 7.61 0.09 8.71
N MET A 117 7.11 -1.08 8.32
CA MET A 117 5.68 -1.37 8.25
C MET A 117 5.37 -2.39 9.34
N ARG A 118 4.68 -1.96 10.39
CA ARG A 118 4.28 -2.82 11.52
C ARG A 118 2.80 -3.13 11.47
N TYR A 119 2.43 -4.37 11.79
CA TYR A 119 1.02 -4.73 11.89
C TYR A 119 0.37 -4.03 13.08
N GLY A 120 -0.78 -3.40 12.87
CA GLY A 120 -1.57 -2.78 13.93
C GLY A 120 -3.03 -3.13 13.83
N GLN A 121 -3.76 -2.81 14.90
CA GLN A 121 -5.21 -2.95 14.94
C GLN A 121 -5.88 -1.67 15.41
N GLN A 122 -6.93 -1.22 14.72
CA GLN A 122 -7.74 -0.08 15.18
C GLN A 122 -8.28 -0.35 16.61
N PRO A 123 -8.26 0.61 17.55
CA PRO A 123 -8.76 0.39 18.91
C PRO A 123 -10.22 -0.08 18.98
N GLN A 124 -10.56 -0.83 20.03
CA GLN A 124 -11.94 -1.25 20.32
C GLN A 124 -12.57 -0.39 21.40
N ASP A 125 -12.66 0.91 21.14
CA ASP A 125 -13.32 1.86 22.03
C ASP A 125 -14.55 2.49 21.35
N GLY A 126 -15.28 3.34 22.09
CA GLY A 126 -16.48 3.99 21.58
C GLY A 126 -16.22 5.03 20.48
N ASN A 127 -15.00 5.53 20.33
CA ASN A 127 -14.64 6.56 19.36
C ASN A 127 -14.31 5.97 17.98
N HIS A 128 -14.03 4.66 17.90
CA HIS A 128 -13.70 3.96 16.66
C HIS A 128 -14.82 3.03 16.17
N VAL A 129 -16.04 3.23 16.69
CA VAL A 129 -17.22 2.48 16.22
C VAL A 129 -17.68 3.06 14.88
N GLY A 130 -17.63 2.23 13.83
CA GLY A 130 -18.14 2.59 12.50
C GLY A 130 -17.13 3.18 11.53
N THR A 131 -15.91 3.50 11.99
CA THR A 131 -14.85 4.10 11.16
C THR A 131 -14.16 3.12 10.22
N SER A 132 -14.27 1.82 10.48
CA SER A 132 -13.87 0.77 9.52
C SER A 132 -14.53 -0.57 9.88
N GLU A 133 -14.90 -1.33 8.85
CA GLU A 133 -15.39 -2.70 9.01
C GLU A 133 -14.29 -3.62 9.58
N LEU A 134 -13.06 -3.44 9.11
CA LEU A 134 -11.89 -4.20 9.50
C LEU A 134 -11.06 -3.43 10.52
N ARG A 135 -10.28 -4.17 11.30
CA ARG A 135 -9.34 -3.57 12.24
C ARG A 135 -7.91 -3.69 11.78
N ASP A 136 -7.60 -4.50 10.77
CA ASP A 136 -6.24 -4.79 10.35
C ASP A 136 -5.64 -3.63 9.54
N PHE A 137 -4.49 -3.11 10.00
CA PHE A 137 -3.72 -2.08 9.31
C PHE A 137 -2.23 -2.43 9.33
N LEU A 138 -1.47 -1.85 8.40
CA LEU A 138 -0.05 -1.61 8.59
C LEU A 138 0.15 -0.15 9.02
N LEU A 139 1.05 0.06 9.97
CA LEU A 139 1.47 1.36 10.45
C LEU A 139 2.86 1.64 9.88
N ALA A 140 3.02 2.79 9.23
CA ALA A 140 4.34 3.28 8.85
C ALA A 140 4.98 3.96 10.06
N LEU A 141 6.19 3.54 10.43
CA LEU A 141 7.00 4.15 11.48
C LEU A 141 8.31 4.65 10.85
N PRO A 142 8.76 5.89 11.11
CA PRO A 142 10.00 6.38 10.53
C PRO A 142 11.20 5.50 10.94
N ILE A 143 12.06 5.13 9.99
CA ILE A 143 13.12 4.13 10.21
C ILE A 143 14.11 4.54 11.30
N GLN A 144 14.30 5.84 11.52
CA GLN A 144 15.23 6.35 12.53
C GLN A 144 14.71 6.19 13.96
N ASP A 145 13.39 6.10 14.12
CA ASP A 145 12.70 5.95 15.40
C ASP A 145 12.30 4.49 15.64
N ASP A 146 12.38 3.64 14.61
CA ASP A 146 12.13 2.20 14.69
C ASP A 146 13.21 1.34 13.99
N THR A 147 14.15 0.81 14.79
CA THR A 147 15.36 0.16 14.27
C THR A 147 15.48 -1.35 14.55
N SER A 148 14.51 -1.92 15.30
CA SER A 148 14.51 -3.32 15.74
C SER A 148 13.59 -4.18 14.87
N SER A 149 13.99 -5.43 14.58
CA SER A 149 13.09 -6.38 13.89
C SER A 149 12.10 -7.09 14.82
N GLU A 150 12.28 -6.97 16.14
CA GLU A 150 11.40 -7.59 17.13
C GLU A 150 10.01 -6.95 17.13
N THR A 151 9.02 -7.66 17.67
CA THR A 151 7.68 -7.09 17.88
C THR A 151 7.76 -5.91 18.86
N LEU A 152 7.19 -4.76 18.46
CA LEU A 152 7.03 -3.61 19.35
C LEU A 152 5.80 -3.86 20.23
N GLU A 153 6.02 -4.29 21.48
CA GLU A 153 4.94 -4.74 22.37
C GLU A 153 4.14 -3.59 23.00
N ASP A 154 4.73 -2.41 23.11
CA ASP A 154 4.04 -1.23 23.63
C ASP A 154 3.18 -0.62 22.51
N GLU A 155 1.86 -0.84 22.61
CA GLU A 155 0.91 -0.34 21.61
C GLU A 155 0.83 1.19 21.60
N ASP A 156 1.02 1.87 22.74
CA ASP A 156 0.98 3.33 22.79
C ASP A 156 2.21 3.90 22.08
N GLU A 157 3.40 3.35 22.35
CA GLU A 157 4.64 3.71 21.64
C GLU A 157 4.52 3.44 20.12
N LEU A 158 3.92 2.32 19.72
CA LEU A 158 3.66 2.00 18.32
C LEU A 158 2.81 3.07 17.62
N GLN A 159 1.73 3.53 18.27
CA GLN A 159 0.86 4.56 17.70
C GLN A 159 1.55 5.92 17.66
N GLU A 160 2.29 6.28 18.71
CA GLU A 160 3.01 7.55 18.82
C GLU A 160 4.07 7.68 17.71
N ILE A 161 4.94 6.68 17.53
CA ILE A 161 5.96 6.71 16.46
C ILE A 161 5.31 6.75 15.08
N SER A 162 4.20 6.03 14.87
CA SER A 162 3.51 6.06 13.58
C SER A 162 2.85 7.41 13.29
N ALA A 163 2.41 8.15 14.32
CA ALA A 163 1.87 9.49 14.14
C ALA A 163 2.93 10.50 13.70
N GLU A 164 4.20 10.30 14.09
CA GLU A 164 5.32 11.10 13.61
C GLU A 164 5.53 10.97 12.10
N ALA A 165 5.29 9.79 11.51
CA ALA A 165 5.38 9.59 10.05
C ALA A 165 4.41 10.48 9.26
N ALA A 166 3.20 10.70 9.81
CA ALA A 166 2.17 11.55 9.23
C ALA A 166 2.28 13.03 9.66
N GLY A 167 3.16 13.35 10.63
CA GLY A 167 3.23 14.69 11.23
C GLY A 167 1.93 15.13 11.90
N SER A 168 1.14 14.18 12.41
CA SER A 168 -0.21 14.42 12.93
C SER A 168 -0.41 13.80 14.32
N ALA A 169 -1.64 13.85 14.87
CA ALA A 169 -2.01 13.15 16.11
C ALA A 169 -2.50 11.71 15.86
N HIS A 170 -2.44 11.24 14.62
CA HIS A 170 -2.98 9.97 14.18
C HIS A 170 -1.91 9.15 13.46
N PRO A 171 -1.87 7.82 13.66
CA PRO A 171 -0.90 6.96 13.01
C PRO A 171 -1.03 7.02 11.48
N ALA A 172 0.10 6.88 10.78
CA ALA A 172 0.15 6.67 9.35
C ALA A 172 -0.26 5.23 9.01
N ILE A 173 -1.49 5.04 8.51
CA ILE A 173 -2.09 3.70 8.36
C ILE A 173 -2.35 3.31 6.91
N PHE A 174 -2.17 2.02 6.63
CA PHE A 174 -2.49 1.39 5.35
C PHE A 174 -3.43 0.21 5.60
N ALA A 175 -4.63 0.24 5.02
CA ALA A 175 -5.66 -0.75 5.28
C ALA A 175 -5.28 -2.13 4.74
N LEU A 176 -5.49 -3.16 5.58
CA LEU A 176 -5.39 -4.55 5.16
C LEU A 176 -6.79 -5.13 4.92
N LEU A 177 -7.06 -5.50 3.67
CA LEU A 177 -8.28 -6.20 3.28
C LEU A 177 -8.19 -7.69 3.62
N PRO A 178 -9.31 -8.44 3.67
CA PRO A 178 -9.27 -9.86 4.02
C PRO A 178 -8.39 -10.60 3.02
N PRO A 179 -7.45 -11.45 3.50
CA PRO A 179 -6.49 -12.09 2.64
C PRO A 179 -7.21 -13.01 1.66
N GLU A 180 -6.77 -12.95 0.40
CA GLU A 180 -7.18 -13.91 -0.62
C GLU A 180 -6.00 -14.80 -0.96
N LYS A 181 -6.28 -15.93 -1.60
CA LYS A 181 -5.21 -16.80 -2.06
C LYS A 181 -4.36 -16.04 -3.06
N GLN A 182 -3.06 -15.95 -2.78
CA GLN A 182 -2.11 -15.23 -3.62
C GLN A 182 -1.05 -16.18 -4.18
N ASP A 183 -0.78 -16.06 -5.48
CA ASP A 183 0.33 -16.74 -6.13
C ASP A 183 1.68 -16.08 -5.76
N GLU A 184 2.81 -16.63 -6.19
CA GLU A 184 4.12 -16.09 -5.79
C GLU A 184 4.40 -14.66 -6.28
N LYS A 185 3.76 -14.22 -7.37
CA LYS A 185 4.00 -12.89 -7.96
C LYS A 185 3.03 -11.86 -7.41
N ALA A 186 3.53 -10.71 -6.94
CA ALA A 186 2.69 -9.58 -6.54
C ALA A 186 1.82 -9.07 -7.70
N THR A 187 0.59 -8.66 -7.37
CA THR A 187 -0.38 -8.09 -8.32
C THR A 187 -0.98 -6.82 -7.76
N LEU A 188 -1.33 -5.89 -8.65
CA LEU A 188 -2.05 -4.66 -8.31
C LEU A 188 -3.42 -4.71 -8.97
N THR A 189 -4.46 -4.31 -8.25
CA THR A 189 -5.83 -4.26 -8.78
C THR A 189 -6.49 -2.98 -8.34
N HIS A 190 -7.16 -2.31 -9.27
CA HIS A 190 -8.03 -1.18 -8.99
C HIS A 190 -9.44 -1.67 -8.67
N GLU A 191 -9.99 -1.18 -7.56
CA GLU A 191 -11.34 -1.46 -7.09
C GLU A 191 -12.19 -0.19 -7.19
N ASP A 192 -13.07 -0.15 -8.19
CA ASP A 192 -13.78 1.07 -8.60
C ASP A 192 -14.73 1.66 -7.54
N ASN A 193 -15.29 0.86 -6.62
CA ASN A 193 -16.34 1.39 -5.72
C ASN A 193 -15.78 2.36 -4.68
N HIS A 194 -14.59 2.08 -4.15
CA HIS A 194 -13.91 2.95 -3.20
C HIS A 194 -12.67 3.65 -3.79
N ASP A 195 -12.39 3.43 -5.08
CA ASP A 195 -11.20 3.95 -5.76
C ASP A 195 -9.89 3.47 -5.12
N PHE A 196 -9.82 2.19 -4.76
CA PHE A 196 -8.64 1.61 -4.10
C PHE A 196 -7.72 0.92 -5.09
N TRP A 197 -6.44 1.22 -5.02
CA TRP A 197 -5.39 0.38 -5.61
C TRP A 197 -4.86 -0.59 -4.55
N ILE A 198 -5.11 -1.87 -4.78
CA ILE A 198 -4.85 -2.94 -3.82
C ILE A 198 -3.65 -3.75 -4.29
N LEU A 199 -2.58 -3.70 -3.53
CA LEU A 199 -1.42 -4.58 -3.70
C LEU A 199 -1.72 -5.93 -3.02
N GLN A 200 -1.76 -6.99 -3.81
CA GLN A 200 -1.82 -8.36 -3.32
C GLN A 200 -0.44 -9.02 -3.45
N THR A 201 0.09 -9.54 -2.35
CA THR A 201 1.45 -10.09 -2.25
C THR A 201 1.55 -11.09 -1.09
N ASN A 202 2.73 -11.65 -0.85
CA ASN A 202 3.00 -12.60 0.24
C ASN A 202 4.13 -12.10 1.13
N ALA A 203 3.92 -12.06 2.44
CA ALA A 203 5.00 -11.86 3.42
C ALA A 203 5.45 -13.21 3.98
N GLY A 204 6.77 -13.42 4.09
CA GLY A 204 7.35 -14.70 4.49
C GLY A 204 7.66 -15.64 3.32
N GLU A 205 8.74 -16.42 3.44
CA GLU A 205 9.20 -17.36 2.41
C GLU A 205 8.74 -18.80 2.67
N GLU A 206 8.94 -19.31 3.90
CA GLU A 206 8.61 -20.71 4.23
C GLU A 206 7.13 -20.92 4.54
N THR A 207 6.53 -20.00 5.29
CA THR A 207 5.10 -19.99 5.64
C THR A 207 4.50 -18.65 5.27
N PRO A 208 4.24 -18.41 3.97
CA PRO A 208 3.80 -17.11 3.50
C PRO A 208 2.40 -16.76 4.01
N ILE A 209 2.22 -15.49 4.35
CA ILE A 209 0.92 -14.89 4.67
C ILE A 209 0.54 -13.99 3.49
N PRO A 210 -0.57 -14.31 2.79
CA PRO A 210 -1.10 -13.42 1.77
C PRO A 210 -1.52 -12.09 2.39
N LEU A 211 -1.06 -10.99 1.81
CA LEU A 211 -1.41 -9.63 2.18
C LEU A 211 -2.22 -9.00 1.05
N ARG A 212 -3.25 -8.23 1.42
CA ARG A 212 -3.97 -7.32 0.52
C ARG A 212 -3.96 -5.93 1.13
N LEU A 213 -3.05 -5.11 0.65
CA LEU A 213 -2.76 -3.79 1.17
C LEU A 213 -3.36 -2.72 0.24
N VAL A 214 -4.18 -1.82 0.78
CA VAL A 214 -4.55 -0.60 0.04
C VAL A 214 -3.33 0.30 0.01
N VAL A 215 -2.73 0.46 -1.17
CA VAL A 215 -1.50 1.26 -1.36
C VAL A 215 -1.80 2.64 -1.93
N ILE A 216 -2.93 2.84 -2.60
CA ILE A 216 -3.51 4.14 -2.95
C ILE A 216 -5.01 4.05 -2.67
N GLY A 217 -5.55 5.08 -2.02
CA GLY A 217 -6.96 5.14 -1.65
C GLY A 217 -7.15 5.70 -0.23
N ILE A 218 -8.31 6.33 0.00
CA ILE A 218 -8.65 6.98 1.26
C ILE A 218 -9.89 6.29 1.83
N GLY A 219 -9.86 5.92 3.11
CA GLY A 219 -11.01 5.38 3.80
C GLY A 219 -12.15 6.39 3.93
N GLU A 220 -13.38 5.92 3.80
CA GLU A 220 -14.54 6.74 4.14
C GLU A 220 -14.56 6.97 5.67
N GLU A 221 -14.52 8.23 6.11
CA GLU A 221 -14.67 8.63 7.52
C GLU A 221 -16.12 8.60 8.02
#